data_AF-A0A3S3N869-F1
#
_entry.id   AF-A0A3S3N869-F1
#
_cell.length_a   1.000
_cell.length_b   1.000
_cell.length_c   1.000
_cell.angle_alpha   90.00
_cell.angle_beta   90.00
_cell.angle_gamma   90.00
#
_symmetry.space_group_name_H-M   'P 1'
#
loop_
_entity.id
_entity.type
_entity.pdbx_description
1 polymer ?
#
loop_
_entity_poly.entity_id
_entity_poly.type
_entity_poly.pdbx_seq_one_letter_code
_entity_poly.pdbx_strand_id
1 'polypeptide(L)'
;MAMGIGFTIGIFGGLVLTHAAYATVQYRGVLKIVDEEFSGPPIIVAAELILGLCLCFWAALTVPGKFLSILPDSEENRPVSLPANLDFMIFNHRGKVVNSLTNDKTS
;
A
#
# COMPACT_ATOMS: atom_id res chain seq x y z
N MET A 1 2.23 4.64 20.13
CA MET A 1 1.85 4.23 18.76
C MET A 1 2.94 4.73 17.83
N ALA A 2 3.89 3.88 17.43
CA ALA A 2 4.89 4.28 16.44
C ALA A 2 4.25 4.26 15.06
N MET A 3 4.22 5.38 14.35
CA MET A 3 3.72 5.44 12.98
C MET A 3 4.66 4.65 12.06
N GLY A 4 4.09 3.88 11.13
CA GLY A 4 4.87 3.14 10.14
C GLY A 4 5.76 4.09 9.34
N ILE A 5 6.98 3.65 9.01
CA ILE A 5 7.98 4.49 8.35
C ILE A 5 7.50 5.08 7.01
N GLY A 6 6.66 4.35 6.27
CA GLY A 6 6.04 4.87 5.05
C GLY A 6 5.13 6.08 5.32
N PHE A 7 4.41 6.07 6.44
CA PHE A 7 3.53 7.17 6.83
C PHE A 7 4.32 8.42 7.24
N THR A 8 5.41 8.27 7.99
CA THR A 8 6.27 9.41 8.37
C THR A 8 6.95 10.05 7.16
N ILE A 9 7.44 9.22 6.23
CA ILE A 9 7.98 9.69 4.94
C ILE A 9 6.89 10.42 4.14
N GLY A 10 5.66 9.93 4.15
CA GLY A 10 4.52 10.58 3.47
C GLY A 10 4.20 11.97 4.03
N ILE A 11 4.19 12.14 5.36
CA ILE A 11 4.01 13.46 5.97
C ILE A 11 5.14 14.41 5.56
N PHE A 12 6.39 13.95 5.62
CA PHE A 12 7.53 14.76 5.23
C PHE A 12 7.47 15.16 3.74
N GLY A 13 7.14 14.21 2.86
CA GLY A 13 6.90 14.48 1.45
C GLY A 13 5.80 15.52 1.21
N GLY A 14 4.69 15.44 1.96
CA GLY A 14 3.60 16.42 1.88
C GLY A 14 4.02 17.83 2.33
N LEU A 15 4.85 17.94 3.36
CA LEU A 15 5.42 19.22 3.82
C LEU A 15 6.33 19.84 2.74
N VAL A 16 7.21 19.04 2.14
CA VAL A 16 8.08 19.48 1.03
C VAL A 16 7.25 19.93 -0.17
N LEU A 17 6.20 19.18 -0.53
CA LEU A 17 5.30 19.55 -1.62
C LEU A 17 4.57 20.87 -1.35
N THR A 18 4.11 21.08 -0.12
CA THR A 18 3.47 22.32 0.33
C THR A 18 4.44 23.49 0.29
N HIS A 19 5.69 23.27 0.70
CA HIS A 19 6.75 24.27 0.61
C HIS A 19 7.02 24.70 -0.83
N ALA A 20 7.19 23.74 -1.74
CA ALA A 20 7.39 24.02 -3.16
C ALA A 20 6.19 24.78 -3.76
N ALA A 21 4.96 24.40 -3.39
CA ALA A 21 3.75 25.11 -3.82
C ALA A 21 3.76 26.57 -3.32
N TYR A 22 4.07 26.81 -2.04
CA TYR A 22 4.18 28.16 -1.51
C TYR A 22 5.25 28.99 -2.23
N ALA A 23 6.44 28.42 -2.45
CA ALA A 23 7.54 29.08 -3.13
C ALA A 23 7.18 29.49 -4.57
N THR A 24 6.47 28.62 -5.31
CA THR A 24 6.00 28.97 -6.67
C THR A 24 4.96 30.10 -6.68
N VAL A 25 4.03 30.11 -5.72
CA VAL A 25 3.01 31.17 -5.59
C VAL A 25 3.67 32.49 -5.22
N GLN A 26 4.61 32.48 -4.28
CA GLN A 26 5.36 33.66 -3.87
C GLN A 26 6.17 34.22 -5.04
N TYR A 27 6.91 33.36 -5.76
CA TYR A 27 7.69 33.76 -6.93
C TYR A 27 6.81 34.41 -8.01
N ARG A 28 5.65 33.82 -8.30
CA ARG A 28 4.67 34.40 -9.23
C ARG A 28 4.12 35.74 -8.72
N GLY A 29 3.96 35.90 -7.42
CA GLY A 29 3.56 37.16 -6.80
C GLY A 29 4.61 38.26 -7.00
N VAL A 30 5.88 37.92 -6.82
CA VAL A 30 7.00 38.86 -7.04
C VAL A 30 7.09 39.27 -8.51
N LEU A 31 7.00 38.33 -9.46
CA LEU A 31 7.04 38.64 -10.90
C LEU A 31 5.97 39.65 -11.33
N LYS A 32 4.76 39.54 -10.76
CA LYS A 32 3.68 40.51 -11.00
C LYS A 32 3.99 41.92 -10.49
N ILE A 33 4.83 42.06 -9.47
CA ILE A 33 5.22 43.36 -8.91
C ILE A 33 6.31 44.00 -9.76
N VAL A 34 7.24 43.19 -10.27
CA VAL A 34 8.35 43.66 -11.11
C VAL A 34 8.01 43.79 -12.59
N ASP A 35 6.76 43.51 -12.96
CA ASP A 35 6.23 43.53 -14.34
C ASP A 35 7.01 42.60 -15.31
N GLU A 36 7.54 41.50 -14.77
CA GLU A 36 8.24 40.48 -15.56
C GLU A 36 7.28 39.33 -15.94
N GLU A 37 7.47 38.80 -17.15
CA GLU A 37 6.66 37.70 -17.66
C GLU A 37 7.04 36.37 -17.01
N PHE A 38 6.02 35.60 -16.60
CA PHE A 38 6.22 34.31 -15.96
C PHE A 38 6.62 33.24 -16.99
N SER A 39 7.92 32.98 -17.11
CA SER A 39 8.44 31.88 -17.93
C SER A 39 8.34 30.50 -17.26
N GLY A 40 8.14 30.44 -15.94
CA GLY A 40 8.11 29.19 -15.16
C GLY A 40 8.75 29.35 -13.78
N PRO A 41 8.57 28.37 -12.89
CA PRO A 41 9.19 28.38 -11.56
C PRO A 41 10.70 28.12 -11.65
N PRO A 42 11.51 28.64 -10.70
CA PRO A 42 12.94 28.37 -10.65
C PRO A 42 13.24 26.86 -10.62
N ILE A 43 14.32 26.44 -11.29
CA ILE A 43 14.74 25.03 -11.41
C ILE A 43 14.89 24.35 -10.03
N ILE A 44 15.35 25.11 -9.02
CA ILE A 44 15.51 24.61 -7.65
C ILE A 44 14.15 24.20 -7.06
N VAL A 45 13.13 25.06 -7.21
CA VAL A 45 11.77 24.78 -6.72
C VAL A 45 11.13 23.63 -7.52
N ALA A 46 11.41 23.54 -8.81
CA ALA A 46 10.99 22.40 -9.62
C ALA A 46 11.62 21.09 -9.13
N ALA A 47 12.90 21.09 -8.75
CA ALA A 47 13.56 19.93 -8.15
C ALA A 47 12.96 19.54 -6.79
N GLU A 48 12.66 20.52 -5.93
CA GLU A 48 11.95 20.28 -4.66
C GLU A 48 10.57 19.65 -4.87
N LEU A 49 9.82 20.13 -5.87
CA LEU A 49 8.51 19.58 -6.22
C LEU A 49 8.62 18.11 -6.65
N ILE A 50 9.57 17.78 -7.52
CA ILE A 50 9.80 16.40 -7.98
C ILE A 50 10.22 15.51 -6.81
N LEU A 51 11.12 16.00 -5.94
CA LEU A 51 11.54 15.25 -4.75
C LEU A 51 10.38 14.99 -3.79
N GLY A 52 9.56 15.99 -3.50
CA GLY A 52 8.34 15.85 -2.70
C GLY A 52 7.36 14.85 -3.30
N LEU A 53 7.17 14.90 -4.63
CA LEU A 53 6.31 13.96 -5.34
C LEU A 53 6.83 12.52 -5.25
N CYS A 54 8.13 12.29 -5.45
CA CYS A 54 8.74 10.97 -5.34
C CYS A 54 8.58 10.39 -3.93
N LEU A 55 8.77 11.20 -2.88
CA LEU A 55 8.58 10.78 -1.49
C LEU A 55 7.12 10.42 -1.20
N CYS A 56 6.18 11.26 -1.63
CA CYS A 56 4.74 10.99 -1.50
C CYS A 56 4.32 9.73 -2.25
N PHE A 57 4.83 9.54 -3.46
CA PHE A 57 4.55 8.35 -4.27
C PHE A 57 5.09 7.08 -3.61
N TRP A 58 6.32 7.12 -3.09
CA TRP A 58 6.89 6.01 -2.33
C TRP A 58 6.09 5.68 -1.07
N ALA A 59 5.68 6.70 -0.32
CA ALA A 59 4.80 6.53 0.84
C ALA A 59 3.45 5.90 0.43
N ALA A 60 2.84 6.37 -0.65
CA ALA A 60 1.56 5.86 -1.15
C ALA A 60 1.63 4.40 -1.61
N LEU A 61 2.80 3.88 -2.00
CA LEU A 61 3.00 2.47 -2.32
C LEU A 61 3.28 1.60 -1.09
N THR A 62 3.83 2.17 -0.02
CA THR A 62 4.25 1.43 1.17
C THR A 62 3.24 1.45 2.31
N VAL A 63 2.36 2.46 2.34
CA VAL A 63 1.28 2.59 3.33
C VAL A 63 0.14 1.58 3.12
N PRO A 64 -0.42 1.38 1.92
CA PRO A 64 -1.36 0.30 1.69
C PRO A 64 -0.60 -1.01 1.88
N GLY A 65 -1.06 -1.78 2.87
CA GLY A 65 -0.38 -3.00 3.31
C GLY A 65 -0.33 -4.09 2.26
N LYS A 66 0.19 -5.25 2.67
CA LYS A 66 0.37 -6.41 1.81
C LYS A 66 -0.97 -6.85 1.18
N PHE A 67 -0.94 -7.17 -0.10
CA PHE A 67 -2.09 -7.79 -0.77
C PHE A 67 -2.45 -9.11 -0.10
N LEU A 68 -3.75 -9.32 0.13
CA LEU A 68 -4.29 -10.57 0.63
C LEU A 68 -4.37 -11.60 -0.52
N SER A 69 -4.07 -12.85 -0.21
CA SER A 69 -4.22 -13.93 -1.17
C SER A 69 -5.70 -14.21 -1.46
N ILE A 70 -6.05 -14.33 -2.74
CA ILE A 70 -7.39 -14.71 -3.20
C ILE A 70 -7.62 -16.23 -3.03
N LEU A 71 -6.55 -17.00 -2.77
CA LEU A 71 -6.66 -18.44 -2.63
C LEU A 71 -7.48 -18.79 -1.37
N PRO A 72 -8.58 -19.54 -1.49
CA PRO A 72 -9.50 -19.80 -0.38
C PRO A 72 -8.92 -20.69 0.73
N ASP A 73 -7.81 -21.39 0.46
CA ASP A 73 -7.07 -22.21 1.42
C ASP A 73 -5.81 -21.50 1.95
N SER A 74 -5.64 -20.21 1.66
CA SER A 74 -4.55 -19.46 2.28
C SER A 74 -4.89 -19.17 3.74
N GLU A 75 -3.92 -19.37 4.63
CA GLU A 75 -4.04 -19.08 6.08
C GLU A 75 -4.58 -17.66 6.35
N GLU A 76 -4.29 -16.70 5.47
CA GLU A 76 -4.70 -15.30 5.57
C GLU A 76 -6.18 -15.07 5.19
N ASN A 77 -6.80 -16.00 4.47
CA ASN A 77 -8.17 -15.92 3.94
C ASN A 77 -9.00 -17.16 4.32
N ARG A 78 -8.79 -17.75 5.50
CA ARG A 78 -9.65 -18.82 6.03
C ARG A 78 -10.98 -18.21 6.49
N PRO A 79 -12.08 -18.25 5.70
CA PRO A 79 -13.22 -17.38 5.95
C PRO A 79 -14.09 -17.87 7.11
N VAL A 80 -13.99 -19.13 7.53
CA VAL A 80 -14.80 -19.64 8.64
C VAL A 80 -14.09 -20.77 9.38
N SER A 81 -13.48 -20.45 10.52
CA SER A 81 -13.20 -21.43 11.56
C SER A 81 -14.51 -21.74 12.28
N LEU A 82 -15.39 -22.56 11.68
CA LEU A 82 -16.49 -23.13 12.47
C LEU A 82 -15.85 -23.93 13.61
N PRO A 83 -16.37 -23.83 14.85
CA PRO A 83 -16.00 -24.74 15.92
C PRO A 83 -16.08 -26.16 15.37
N ALA A 84 -15.01 -26.93 15.52
CA ALA A 84 -15.04 -28.34 15.17
C ALA A 84 -16.09 -28.98 16.09
N ASN A 85 -17.25 -29.29 15.52
CA ASN A 85 -18.32 -30.03 16.19
C ASN A 85 -17.89 -31.50 16.28
N LEU A 86 -16.81 -31.76 17.04
CA LEU A 86 -16.14 -33.06 17.13
C LEU A 86 -17.11 -34.15 17.57
N ASP A 87 -18.08 -33.80 18.42
CA ASP A 87 -19.14 -34.69 18.90
C ASP A 87 -20.09 -35.18 17.78
N PHE A 88 -20.13 -34.50 16.64
CA PHE A 88 -20.98 -34.84 15.49
C PHE A 88 -20.18 -35.27 14.25
N MET A 89 -18.90 -35.63 14.42
CA MET A 89 -18.03 -36.00 13.30
C MET A 89 -18.40 -37.38 12.73
N ILE A 90 -18.85 -37.42 11.48
CA ILE A 90 -19.20 -38.65 10.75
C ILE A 90 -18.06 -39.05 9.82
N PHE A 91 -17.53 -40.26 10.00
CA PHE A 91 -16.40 -40.79 9.22
C PHE A 91 -16.79 -41.41 7.87
N ASN A 92 -18.08 -41.41 7.52
CA ASN A 92 -18.58 -41.90 6.24
C ASN A 92 -18.69 -40.77 5.20
N HIS A 93 -17.55 -40.24 4.76
CA HIS A 93 -17.49 -39.19 3.74
C HIS A 93 -16.66 -39.64 2.53
N ARG A 94 -16.81 -38.96 1.39
CA ARG A 94 -16.12 -39.29 0.13
C ARG A 94 -14.58 -39.31 0.25
N GLY A 95 -14.02 -38.55 1.19
CA GLY A 95 -12.58 -38.56 1.50
C GLY A 95 -12.05 -39.91 2.00
N LYS A 96 -12.89 -40.72 2.66
CA LYS A 96 -12.53 -42.09 3.07
C LYS A 96 -12.16 -42.95 1.85
N VAL A 97 -12.92 -42.82 0.75
CA VAL A 97 -12.69 -43.58 -0.49
C VAL A 97 -11.44 -43.10 -1.21
N VAL A 98 -11.21 -41.78 -1.24
CA VAL A 98 -10.00 -41.20 -1.85
C VAL A 98 -8.74 -41.66 -1.11
N ASN A 99 -8.78 -41.71 0.22
CA ASN A 99 -7.65 -42.19 1.02
C ASN A 99 -7.44 -43.71 0.86
N SER A 100 -8.50 -44.51 0.86
CA SER A 100 -8.38 -45.97 0.67
C SER A 100 -7.80 -46.35 -0.70
N LEU A 101 -8.20 -45.64 -1.77
CA LEU A 101 -7.66 -45.87 -3.12
C LEU A 101 -6.19 -45.44 -3.26
N THR A 102 -5.72 -44.52 -2.41
CA THR A 102 -4.32 -44.07 -2.42
C THR A 102 -3.42 -45.09 -1.73
N ASN A 103 -3.87 -45.67 -0.61
CA ASN A 103 -3.12 -46.69 0.14
C ASN A 103 -2.99 -48.01 -0.62
N ASP A 104 -3.99 -48.36 -1.44
CA ASP A 104 -3.99 -49.57 -2.28
C ASP A 104 -2.98 -49.49 -3.45
N LYS A 105 -2.59 -48.29 -3.87
CA LYS A 105 -1.60 -48.08 -4.95
C LYS A 105 -0.16 -48.04 -4.48
N THR A 106 0.07 -48.02 -3.17
CA THR A 106 1.40 -47.93 -2.54
C THR A 106 1.82 -49.22 -1.83
N SER A 107 1.05 -50.30 -1.96
CA SER A 107 1.38 -51.64 -1.44
C SER A 107 1.72 -52.63 -2.54
#